data_AF-W2Z4A6-F1
#
_entry.id   AF-W2Z4A6-F1
#
_cell.length_a   1.000
_cell.length_b   1.000
_cell.length_c   1.000
_cell.angle_alpha   90.00
_cell.angle_beta   90.00
_cell.angle_gamma   90.00
#
_symmetry.space_group_name_H-M   'P 1'
#
loop_
_entity.id
_entity.type
_entity.pdbx_description
1 polymer ?
#
loop_
_entity_poly.entity_id
_entity_poly.type
_entity_poly.pdbx_seq_one_letter_code
_entity_poly.pdbx_strand_id
1 'polypeptide(L)'
;MPRKLPWRVVGSDLSTDEADDLLSNMKRHSTGKNNAMPCTACGAGSHHGMRYKLLKCESSTCSEVTCSWRGKVLVCESCLAALSRVFSWITQLRLMPRFIMGDAGQGQRNAVFSVFQNNPSMEYLMCFYHVMTNVEKRLKEFSSHAASAIVGRLYDLHFARDHIAFSCLRDQLLSTWKRYPELVGFCLYLEEQWLRGHFYL
;
A
#
# COMPACT_ATOMS: atom_id res chain seq x y z
N MET A 1 31.31 7.39 -1.10
CA MET A 1 30.13 8.07 -0.51
C MET A 1 29.03 8.15 -1.57
N PRO A 2 27.75 7.87 -1.25
CA PRO A 2 26.67 8.04 -2.23
C PRO A 2 26.60 9.50 -2.70
N ARG A 3 26.49 9.71 -4.01
CA ARG A 3 26.41 11.05 -4.61
C ARG A 3 25.18 11.78 -4.05
N LYS A 4 25.38 12.93 -3.39
CA LYS A 4 24.28 13.79 -2.95
C LYS A 4 23.58 14.36 -4.19
N LEU A 5 22.34 13.95 -4.43
CA LEU A 5 21.51 14.53 -5.49
C LEU A 5 20.87 15.82 -4.96
N PRO A 6 20.92 16.92 -5.73
CA PRO A 6 20.17 18.12 -5.40
C PRO A 6 18.67 17.86 -5.65
N TRP A 7 17.88 17.81 -4.58
CA TRP A 7 16.44 17.61 -4.66
C TRP A 7 15.74 18.97 -4.82
N ARG A 8 14.84 19.09 -5.80
CA ARG A 8 13.92 20.21 -5.94
C ARG A 8 12.55 19.81 -5.38
N VAL A 9 11.97 20.63 -4.53
CA VAL A 9 10.60 20.43 -4.02
C VAL A 9 9.61 20.79 -5.12
N VAL A 10 8.67 19.89 -5.40
CA VAL A 10 7.61 20.07 -6.42
C VAL A 10 6.23 20.18 -5.76
N GLY A 11 6.10 19.69 -4.52
CA GLY A 11 4.92 19.85 -3.67
C GLY A 11 5.30 19.64 -2.21
N SER A 12 4.63 20.36 -1.31
CA SER A 12 4.78 20.28 0.15
C SER A 12 3.39 20.39 0.79
N ASP A 13 3.21 19.75 1.95
CA ASP A 13 1.98 19.79 2.74
C ASP A 13 0.71 19.37 1.98
N LEU A 14 0.89 18.47 0.99
CA LEU A 14 -0.20 17.91 0.21
C LEU A 14 -0.90 16.79 0.99
N SER A 15 -2.23 16.71 0.82
CA SER A 15 -2.99 15.51 1.16
C SER A 15 -2.56 14.30 0.29
N THR A 16 -3.01 13.11 0.66
CA THR A 16 -2.71 11.89 -0.12
C THR A 16 -3.25 12.01 -1.55
N ASP A 17 -4.48 12.50 -1.73
CA ASP A 17 -5.13 12.60 -3.04
C ASP A 17 -4.42 13.64 -3.92
N GLU A 18 -4.09 14.82 -3.37
CA GLU A 18 -3.33 15.84 -4.11
C GLU A 18 -1.93 15.36 -4.48
N ALA A 19 -1.28 14.59 -3.60
CA ALA A 19 0.00 13.99 -3.88
C ALA A 19 -0.10 12.93 -4.99
N ASP A 20 -1.14 12.09 -4.97
CA ASP A 20 -1.37 11.06 -5.98
C ASP A 20 -1.72 11.69 -7.34
N ASP A 21 -2.54 12.74 -7.37
CA ASP A 21 -2.83 13.51 -8.58
C ASP A 21 -1.57 14.18 -9.15
N LEU A 22 -0.73 14.78 -8.30
CA LEU A 22 0.55 15.34 -8.73
C LEU A 22 1.46 14.24 -9.30
N LEU A 23 1.54 13.09 -8.64
CA LEU A 23 2.36 11.96 -9.10
C LEU A 23 1.83 11.35 -10.40
N SER A 24 0.52 11.35 -10.62
CA SER A 24 -0.10 10.84 -11.85
C SER A 24 0.31 11.64 -13.10
N ASN A 25 0.59 12.93 -12.91
CA ASN A 25 1.04 13.84 -13.96
C ASN A 25 2.56 13.79 -14.21
N MET A 26 3.30 12.99 -13.44
CA MET A 26 4.76 12.84 -13.58
C MET A 26 5.13 11.63 -14.45
N LYS A 27 6.43 11.46 -14.78
CA LYS A 27 6.90 10.28 -15.51
C LYS A 27 6.44 9.00 -14.81
N ARG A 28 5.98 8.02 -15.60
CA ARG A 28 5.61 6.68 -15.10
C ARG A 28 6.75 6.11 -14.27
N HIS A 29 6.44 5.66 -13.06
CA HIS A 29 7.44 5.37 -12.06
C HIS A 29 7.04 4.20 -11.16
N SER A 30 8.07 3.56 -10.61
CA SER A 30 7.93 2.54 -9.57
C SER A 30 8.57 3.00 -8.25
N THR A 31 8.04 2.51 -7.15
CA THR A 31 8.60 2.76 -5.81
C THR A 31 9.78 1.82 -5.57
N GLY A 32 10.93 2.38 -5.26
CA GLY A 32 12.13 1.64 -4.85
C GLY A 32 12.19 1.49 -3.32
N LYS A 33 13.15 2.19 -2.69
CA LYS A 33 13.40 2.08 -1.25
C LYS A 33 12.43 2.93 -0.43
N ASN A 34 12.01 2.37 0.71
CA ASN A 34 11.17 3.03 1.71
C ASN A 34 11.88 3.00 3.07
N ASN A 35 12.47 4.11 3.49
CA ASN A 35 13.24 4.20 4.74
C ASN A 35 12.57 5.18 5.72
N ALA A 36 12.77 4.94 7.01
CA ALA A 36 12.46 5.91 8.05
C ALA A 36 13.58 6.95 8.16
N MET A 37 13.21 8.20 8.43
CA MET A 37 14.13 9.29 8.72
C MET A 37 13.53 10.25 9.76
N PRO A 38 14.35 11.07 10.44
CA PRO A 38 13.83 12.13 11.30
C PRO A 38 12.89 13.06 10.54
N CYS A 39 11.82 13.52 11.19
CA CYS A 39 10.93 14.48 10.57
C CYS A 39 11.63 15.83 10.39
N THR A 40 11.64 16.33 9.16
CA THR A 40 12.14 17.66 8.81
C THR A 40 11.02 18.61 8.37
N ALA A 41 9.79 18.09 8.23
CA ALA A 41 8.62 18.89 7.86
C ALA A 41 7.97 19.55 9.09
N CYS A 42 7.99 18.87 10.24
CA CYS A 42 7.49 19.41 11.50
C CYS A 42 8.63 20.08 12.28
N GLY A 43 8.29 21.13 13.05
CA GLY A 43 9.25 21.94 13.79
C GLY A 43 10.15 21.13 14.74
N ALA A 44 11.32 21.69 15.07
CA ALA A 44 12.29 21.06 15.96
C ALA A 44 11.65 20.68 17.30
N GLY A 45 11.52 19.38 17.58
CA GLY A 45 10.83 18.85 18.76
C GLY A 45 9.77 17.77 18.46
N SER A 46 9.45 17.52 17.19
CA SER A 46 8.53 16.44 16.82
C SER A 46 9.09 15.05 17.15
N HIS A 47 8.37 14.27 17.98
CA HIS A 47 8.71 12.88 18.36
C HIS A 47 8.35 11.82 17.30
N HIS A 48 8.04 12.21 16.07
CA HIS A 48 7.66 11.27 15.01
C HIS A 48 8.66 11.28 13.86
N GLY A 49 8.65 10.18 13.10
CA GLY A 49 9.45 10.05 11.90
C GLY A 49 8.82 10.71 10.67
N MET A 50 9.57 10.65 9.58
CA MET A 50 9.09 10.74 8.22
C MET A 50 9.45 9.47 7.45
N ARG A 51 8.61 9.13 6.50
CA ARG A 51 8.85 8.07 5.52
C ARG A 51 9.42 8.68 4.26
N TYR A 52 10.50 8.09 3.78
CA TYR A 52 11.12 8.45 2.53
C TYR A 52 10.90 7.34 1.51
N LYS A 53 10.17 7.64 0.43
CA LYS A 53 10.01 6.75 -0.74
C LYS A 53 10.79 7.31 -1.93
N LEU A 54 11.68 6.51 -2.50
CA LEU A 54 12.36 6.82 -3.77
C LEU A 54 11.54 6.33 -4.95
N LEU A 55 11.35 7.19 -5.95
CA LEU A 55 10.71 6.86 -7.21
C LEU A 55 11.77 6.76 -8.32
N LYS A 56 11.64 5.75 -9.18
CA LYS A 56 12.48 5.55 -10.36
C LYS A 56 11.60 5.48 -11.60
N CYS A 57 12.11 5.97 -12.74
CA CYS A 57 11.39 5.89 -14.00
C CYS A 57 11.16 4.41 -14.39
N GLU A 58 9.94 4.10 -14.80
CA GLU A 58 9.49 2.80 -15.28
C GLU A 58 8.99 2.87 -16.74
N SER A 59 9.05 4.04 -17.37
CA SER A 59 8.60 4.18 -18.76
C SER A 59 9.45 3.35 -19.72
N SER A 60 8.81 2.45 -20.48
CA SER A 60 9.42 1.68 -21.57
C SER A 60 9.81 2.54 -22.78
N THR A 61 9.22 3.74 -22.90
CA THR A 61 9.53 4.72 -23.95
C THR A 61 10.56 5.74 -23.51
N CYS A 62 11.17 5.58 -22.33
CA CYS A 62 12.23 6.47 -21.88
C CYS A 62 13.44 6.35 -22.82
N SER A 63 13.74 7.43 -23.54
CA SER A 63 14.81 7.48 -24.55
C SER A 63 16.23 7.40 -23.96
N GLU A 64 16.39 7.58 -22.66
CA GLU A 64 17.67 7.50 -21.97
C GLU A 64 17.99 6.05 -21.55
N VAL A 65 19.11 5.52 -22.06
CA VAL A 65 19.68 4.21 -21.66
C VAL A 65 19.90 4.12 -20.15
N THR A 66 20.27 5.23 -19.51
CA THR A 66 20.35 5.36 -18.06
C THR A 66 19.52 6.57 -17.62
N CYS A 67 18.21 6.36 -17.42
CA CYS A 67 17.30 7.43 -17.03
C CYS A 67 17.80 8.15 -15.77
N SER A 68 17.99 9.47 -15.89
CA SER A 68 18.45 10.34 -14.81
C SER A 68 17.35 10.77 -13.84
N TRP A 69 16.07 10.63 -14.24
CA TRP A 69 14.93 11.06 -13.44
C TRP A 69 14.80 10.27 -12.14
N ARG A 70 14.70 10.98 -11.02
CA ARG A 70 14.45 10.40 -9.69
C ARG A 70 13.40 11.26 -8.99
N GLY A 71 12.41 10.60 -8.39
CA GLY A 71 11.44 11.23 -7.49
C GLY A 71 11.73 10.88 -6.05
N LYS A 72 11.30 11.75 -5.13
CA LYS A 72 11.33 11.52 -3.69
C LYS A 72 10.01 11.97 -3.10
N VAL A 73 9.33 11.07 -2.40
CA VAL A 73 8.14 11.39 -1.62
C VAL A 73 8.51 11.28 -0.14
N LEU A 74 8.16 12.33 0.62
CA LEU A 74 8.29 12.34 2.07
C LEU A 74 6.90 12.35 2.68
N VAL A 75 6.57 11.36 3.50
CA VAL A 75 5.28 11.30 4.20
C VAL A 75 5.53 11.48 5.69
N CYS A 76 4.86 12.47 6.28
CA CYS A 76 4.95 12.72 7.70
C CYS A 76 4.09 11.71 8.49
N GLU A 77 4.67 11.08 9.53
CA GLU A 77 3.91 10.19 10.42
C GLU A 77 3.12 10.97 11.50
N SER A 78 3.02 12.30 11.36
CA SER A 78 2.43 13.22 12.35
C SER A 78 0.95 12.97 12.58
N CYS A 79 0.16 12.62 11.56
CA CYS A 79 -1.30 12.49 11.71
C CYS A 79 -1.68 11.35 12.66
N LEU A 80 -1.06 10.18 12.51
CA LEU A 80 -1.28 9.03 13.39
C LEU A 80 -0.78 9.30 14.82
N ALA A 81 0.38 9.93 14.96
CA ALA A 81 0.91 10.32 16.27
C ALA A 81 0.03 11.39 16.94
N ALA A 82 -0.49 12.36 16.18
CA ALA A 82 -1.39 13.39 16.67
C ALA A 82 -2.73 12.78 17.13
N LEU A 83 -3.29 11.85 16.35
CA LEU A 83 -4.50 11.12 16.75
C LEU A 83 -4.31 10.42 18.09
N SER A 84 -3.20 9.68 18.26
CA SER A 84 -2.89 8.99 19.51
C SER A 84 -2.78 9.94 20.70
N ARG A 85 -2.17 11.12 20.51
CA ARG A 85 -2.08 12.17 21.54
C ARG A 85 -3.44 12.77 21.88
N VAL A 86 -4.23 13.15 20.88
CA VAL A 86 -5.57 13.75 21.08
C VAL A 86 -6.50 12.76 21.78
N PHE A 87 -6.49 11.49 21.35
CA PHE A 87 -7.25 10.42 22.00
C PHE A 87 -6.87 10.31 23.48
N SER A 88 -5.57 10.28 23.77
CA SER A 88 -5.08 10.16 25.15
C SER A 88 -5.45 11.36 26.00
N TRP A 89 -5.38 12.56 25.42
CA TRP A 89 -5.74 13.80 26.12
C TRP A 89 -7.24 13.85 26.46
N ILE A 90 -8.11 13.42 25.54
CA ILE A 90 -9.56 13.45 25.74
C ILE A 90 -10.00 12.34 26.70
N THR A 91 -9.53 11.11 26.48
CA THR A 91 -10.05 9.92 27.15
C THR A 91 -9.28 9.55 28.41
N GLN A 92 -8.08 10.11 28.60
CA GLN A 92 -7.11 9.64 29.60
C GLN A 92 -6.72 8.17 29.43
N LEU A 93 -6.99 7.58 28.25
CA LEU A 93 -6.63 6.21 27.89
C LEU A 93 -5.58 6.20 26.78
N ARG A 94 -4.74 5.17 26.76
CA ARG A 94 -3.81 4.96 25.66
C ARG A 94 -4.53 4.35 24.46
N LEU A 95 -4.33 4.93 23.27
CA LEU A 95 -4.83 4.34 22.02
C LEU A 95 -4.05 3.05 21.70
N MET A 96 -4.66 1.89 21.96
CA MET A 96 -4.10 0.56 21.71
C MET A 96 -5.04 -0.26 20.80
N PRO A 97 -5.03 0.01 19.48
CA PRO A 97 -5.92 -0.68 18.56
C PRO A 97 -5.52 -2.14 18.43
N ARG A 98 -6.50 -3.05 18.53
CA ARG A 98 -6.29 -4.46 18.22
C ARG A 98 -6.17 -4.70 16.72
N PHE A 99 -6.98 -4.00 15.93
CA PHE A 99 -6.99 -4.09 14.47
C PHE A 99 -6.83 -2.70 13.87
N ILE A 100 -5.98 -2.58 12.86
CA ILE A 100 -5.89 -1.40 12.00
C ILE A 100 -6.06 -1.87 10.56
N MET A 101 -7.03 -1.30 9.86
CA MET A 101 -7.25 -1.57 8.45
C MET A 101 -6.67 -0.42 7.63
N GLY A 102 -5.84 -0.73 6.62
CA GLY A 102 -5.25 0.27 5.74
C GLY A 102 -4.96 -0.28 4.34
N ASP A 103 -4.42 0.56 3.47
CA ASP A 103 -4.04 0.13 2.12
C ASP A 103 -2.91 -0.92 2.19
N ALA A 104 -2.77 -1.72 1.13
CA ALA A 104 -1.69 -2.71 0.97
C ALA A 104 -0.35 -2.04 0.60
N GLY A 105 -0.08 -0.88 1.20
CA GLY A 105 1.15 -0.13 1.03
C GLY A 105 2.11 -0.41 2.18
N GLN A 106 3.29 -0.95 1.86
CA GLN A 106 4.37 -1.14 2.85
C GLN A 106 4.69 0.14 3.65
N GLY A 107 4.51 1.31 3.03
CA GLY A 107 4.68 2.60 3.72
C GLY A 107 3.63 2.88 4.78
N GLN A 108 2.36 2.60 4.50
CA GLN A 108 1.28 2.81 5.48
C GLN A 108 1.40 1.79 6.62
N ARG A 109 1.58 0.50 6.29
CA ARG A 109 1.81 -0.56 7.28
C ARG A 109 2.95 -0.20 8.22
N ASN A 110 4.10 0.16 7.68
CA ASN A 110 5.24 0.47 8.52
C ASN A 110 5.02 1.75 9.35
N ALA A 111 4.32 2.78 8.84
CA ALA A 111 4.02 3.99 9.62
C ALA A 111 3.12 3.68 10.81
N VAL A 112 2.13 2.81 10.61
CA VAL A 112 1.29 2.27 11.69
C VAL A 112 2.15 1.55 12.74
N PHE A 113 3.02 0.63 12.31
CA PHE A 113 3.94 -0.06 13.23
C PHE A 113 4.91 0.90 13.94
N SER A 114 5.35 1.99 13.31
CA SER A 114 6.20 3.02 13.95
C SER A 114 5.49 3.69 15.13
N VAL A 115 4.22 4.06 14.95
CA VAL A 115 3.43 4.76 15.98
C VAL A 115 2.97 3.81 17.09
N PHE A 116 2.58 2.59 16.73
CA PHE A 116 2.01 1.61 17.65
C PHE A 116 2.95 0.45 18.00
N GLN A 117 4.28 0.61 17.82
CA GLN A 117 5.29 -0.45 18.04
C GLN A 117 5.21 -1.15 19.41
N ASN A 118 4.71 -0.45 20.42
CA ASN A 118 4.55 -0.96 21.79
C ASN A 118 3.20 -1.67 22.03
N ASN A 119 2.54 -2.14 20.96
CA ASN A 119 1.30 -2.91 21.02
C ASN A 119 1.50 -4.27 20.32
N PRO A 120 1.94 -5.31 21.05
CA PRO A 120 2.20 -6.63 20.46
C PRO A 120 0.94 -7.35 19.97
N SER A 121 -0.25 -6.92 20.42
CA SER A 121 -1.54 -7.47 20.00
C SER A 121 -2.14 -6.80 18.76
N MET A 122 -1.45 -5.82 18.18
CA MET A 122 -1.95 -5.09 17.01
C MET A 122 -1.77 -5.92 15.73
N GLU A 123 -2.86 -6.10 15.01
CA GLU A 123 -2.90 -6.70 13.69
C GLU A 123 -3.18 -5.63 12.62
N TYR A 124 -2.36 -5.63 11.57
CA TYR A 124 -2.60 -4.79 10.39
C TYR A 124 -3.37 -5.61 9.36
N LEU A 125 -4.60 -5.20 9.09
CA LEU A 125 -5.49 -5.79 8.11
C LEU A 125 -5.44 -4.98 6.82
N MET A 126 -5.45 -5.67 5.68
CA MET A 126 -5.68 -4.98 4.41
C MET A 126 -7.12 -4.52 4.31
N CYS A 127 -7.31 -3.35 3.72
CA CYS A 127 -8.63 -2.87 3.38
C CYS A 127 -9.17 -3.59 2.14
N PHE A 128 -10.12 -4.50 2.34
CA PHE A 128 -10.74 -5.27 1.25
C PHE A 128 -11.35 -4.36 0.16
N TYR A 129 -11.89 -3.20 0.52
CA TYR A 129 -12.35 -2.20 -0.45
C TYR A 129 -11.24 -1.81 -1.44
N HIS A 130 -10.04 -1.47 -0.94
CA HIS A 130 -8.90 -1.11 -1.79
C HIS A 130 -8.41 -2.29 -2.64
N VAL A 131 -8.50 -3.51 -2.12
CA VAL A 131 -8.24 -4.73 -2.92
C VAL A 131 -9.20 -4.79 -4.10
N MET A 132 -10.51 -4.64 -3.84
CA MET A 132 -11.54 -4.69 -4.89
C MET A 132 -11.38 -3.54 -5.90
N THR A 133 -11.09 -2.32 -5.47
CA THR A 133 -10.79 -1.21 -6.39
C THR A 133 -9.61 -1.51 -7.31
N ASN A 134 -8.55 -2.14 -6.79
CA ASN A 134 -7.38 -2.52 -7.60
C ASN A 134 -7.64 -3.71 -8.53
N VAL A 135 -8.53 -4.62 -8.13
CA VAL A 135 -9.03 -5.71 -8.96
C VAL A 135 -9.90 -5.18 -10.09
N GLU A 136 -10.88 -4.33 -9.80
CA GLU A 136 -11.78 -3.73 -10.79
C GLU A 136 -11.03 -3.01 -11.91
N LYS A 137 -9.96 -2.29 -11.58
CA LYS A 137 -9.08 -1.65 -12.58
C LYS A 137 -8.52 -2.64 -13.61
N ARG A 138 -8.22 -3.88 -13.19
CA ARG A 138 -7.69 -4.94 -14.05
C ARG A 138 -8.77 -5.77 -14.73
N LEU A 139 -9.98 -5.79 -14.17
CA LEU A 139 -11.12 -6.48 -14.77
C LEU A 139 -11.69 -5.76 -16.00
N LYS A 140 -11.26 -4.52 -16.28
CA LYS A 140 -11.71 -3.74 -17.46
C LYS A 140 -11.43 -4.44 -18.80
N GLU A 141 -10.43 -5.32 -18.86
CA GLU A 141 -10.07 -6.06 -20.07
C GLU A 141 -10.86 -7.37 -20.23
N PHE A 142 -11.65 -7.76 -19.23
CA PHE A 142 -12.43 -8.99 -19.24
C PHE A 142 -13.87 -8.73 -19.68
N SER A 143 -14.55 -9.78 -20.16
CA SER A 143 -15.99 -9.73 -20.37
C SER A 143 -16.71 -9.51 -19.04
N SER A 144 -17.88 -8.86 -19.08
CA SER A 144 -18.70 -8.63 -17.88
C SER A 144 -19.02 -9.91 -17.12
N HIS A 145 -19.26 -11.01 -17.85
CA HIS A 145 -19.50 -12.33 -17.26
C HIS A 145 -18.27 -12.87 -16.53
N ALA A 146 -17.09 -12.81 -17.15
CA ALA A 146 -15.84 -13.25 -16.52
C ALA A 146 -15.47 -12.38 -15.31
N ALA A 147 -15.63 -11.05 -15.42
CA ALA A 147 -15.41 -10.13 -14.33
C ALA A 147 -16.34 -10.43 -13.13
N SER A 148 -17.63 -10.64 -13.38
CA SER A 148 -18.60 -10.99 -12.34
C SER A 148 -18.25 -12.33 -11.67
N ALA A 149 -17.81 -13.32 -12.44
CA ALA A 149 -17.40 -14.61 -11.89
C ALA A 149 -16.15 -14.46 -11.00
N ILE A 150 -15.16 -13.68 -11.44
CA ILE A 150 -13.95 -13.38 -10.65
C ILE A 150 -14.32 -12.68 -9.34
N VAL A 151 -15.14 -11.63 -9.41
CA VAL A 151 -15.57 -10.87 -8.24
C VAL A 151 -16.28 -11.78 -7.23
N GLY A 152 -17.22 -12.62 -7.68
CA GLY A 152 -17.93 -13.56 -6.80
C GLY A 152 -16.97 -14.46 -6.01
N ARG A 153 -15.94 -15.00 -6.66
CA ARG A 153 -14.94 -15.87 -6.00
C ARG A 153 -14.03 -15.11 -5.02
N LEU A 154 -13.77 -13.84 -5.25
CA LEU A 154 -13.03 -13.00 -4.28
C LEU A 154 -13.86 -12.70 -3.04
N TYR A 155 -15.17 -12.52 -3.19
CA TYR A 155 -16.08 -12.43 -2.05
C TYR A 155 -16.21 -13.76 -1.30
N ASP A 156 -16.21 -14.91 -1.98
CA ASP A 156 -16.16 -16.23 -1.33
C ASP A 156 -14.92 -16.35 -0.42
N LEU A 157 -13.76 -15.86 -0.89
CA LEU A 157 -12.53 -15.82 -0.09
C LEU A 157 -12.68 -14.88 1.11
N HIS A 158 -13.14 -13.64 0.89
CA HIS A 158 -13.26 -12.65 1.95
C HIS A 158 -14.22 -13.08 3.07
N PHE A 159 -15.29 -13.80 2.72
CA PHE A 159 -16.29 -14.31 3.65
C PHE A 159 -16.04 -15.75 4.09
N ALA A 160 -14.85 -16.30 3.85
CA ALA A 160 -14.48 -17.61 4.35
C ALA A 160 -14.65 -17.67 5.88
N ARG A 161 -15.24 -18.75 6.37
CA ARG A 161 -15.58 -18.92 7.80
C ARG A 161 -14.36 -18.90 8.72
N ASP A 162 -13.25 -19.42 8.22
CA ASP A 162 -12.00 -19.56 8.96
C ASP A 162 -10.82 -19.66 7.99
N HIS A 163 -9.61 -19.65 8.54
CA HIS A 163 -8.37 -19.71 7.79
C HIS A 163 -8.21 -21.01 6.96
N ILE A 164 -8.80 -22.12 7.42
CA ILE A 164 -8.74 -23.40 6.71
C ILE A 164 -9.63 -23.31 5.46
N ALA A 165 -10.88 -22.87 5.63
CA ALA A 165 -11.82 -22.63 4.55
C ALA A 165 -11.24 -21.64 3.52
N PHE A 166 -10.62 -20.55 3.99
CA PHE A 166 -9.92 -19.59 3.13
C PHE A 166 -8.82 -20.27 2.31
N SER A 167 -7.94 -21.03 2.97
CA SER A 167 -6.82 -21.71 2.31
C SER A 167 -7.30 -22.71 1.25
N CYS A 168 -8.33 -23.50 1.57
CA CYS A 168 -8.94 -24.43 0.62
C CYS A 168 -9.56 -23.70 -0.59
N LEU A 169 -10.34 -22.64 -0.36
CA LEU A 169 -10.95 -21.85 -1.43
C LEU A 169 -9.89 -21.19 -2.31
N ARG A 170 -8.82 -20.66 -1.70
CA ARG A 170 -7.71 -20.02 -2.41
C ARG A 170 -7.03 -21.00 -3.35
N ASP A 171 -6.68 -22.19 -2.84
CA ASP A 171 -5.95 -23.19 -3.63
C ASP A 171 -6.82 -23.77 -4.76
N GLN A 172 -8.13 -23.94 -4.52
CA GLN A 172 -9.09 -24.31 -5.55
C GLN A 172 -9.26 -23.23 -6.62
N LEU A 173 -9.35 -21.95 -6.21
CA LEU A 173 -9.47 -20.82 -7.13
C LEU A 173 -8.22 -20.71 -8.01
N LEU A 174 -7.03 -20.73 -7.41
CA LEU A 174 -5.76 -20.61 -8.14
C LEU A 174 -5.54 -21.78 -9.09
N SER A 175 -5.83 -23.02 -8.67
CA SER A 175 -5.71 -24.19 -9.54
C SER A 175 -6.71 -24.16 -10.70
N THR A 176 -7.93 -23.69 -10.46
CA THR A 176 -8.97 -23.58 -11.49
C THR A 176 -8.59 -22.53 -12.53
N TRP A 177 -8.26 -21.31 -12.10
CA TRP A 177 -8.01 -20.21 -13.01
C TRP A 177 -6.69 -20.35 -13.79
N LYS A 178 -5.67 -21.02 -13.24
CA LYS A 178 -4.43 -21.35 -13.98
C LYS A 178 -4.66 -22.28 -15.18
N ARG A 179 -5.82 -22.92 -15.30
CA ARG A 179 -6.18 -23.75 -16.47
C ARG A 179 -6.68 -22.92 -17.66
N TYR A 180 -7.04 -21.66 -17.45
CA TYR A 180 -7.54 -20.76 -18.47
C TYR A 180 -6.42 -19.78 -18.87
N PRO A 181 -5.85 -19.89 -20.09
CA PRO A 181 -4.71 -19.06 -20.52
C PRO A 181 -4.93 -17.56 -20.32
N GLU A 182 -6.15 -17.09 -20.55
CA GLU A 182 -6.57 -15.69 -20.40
C GLU A 182 -6.58 -15.20 -18.94
N LEU A 183 -6.67 -16.11 -17.96
CA LEU A 183 -6.65 -15.78 -16.53
C LEU A 183 -5.29 -15.93 -15.87
N VAL A 184 -4.31 -16.60 -16.51
CA VAL A 184 -3.00 -16.88 -15.90
C VAL A 184 -2.31 -15.59 -15.42
N GLY A 185 -2.30 -14.54 -16.25
CA GLY A 185 -1.70 -13.26 -15.88
C GLY A 185 -2.38 -12.62 -14.67
N PHE A 186 -3.72 -12.67 -14.62
CA PHE A 186 -4.49 -12.18 -13.49
C PHE A 186 -4.26 -13.02 -12.22
N CYS A 187 -4.17 -14.35 -12.33
CA CYS A 187 -3.84 -15.24 -11.22
C CYS A 187 -2.51 -14.92 -10.58
N LEU A 188 -1.46 -14.74 -11.38
CA LEU A 188 -0.12 -14.44 -10.88
C LEU A 188 -0.12 -13.11 -10.14
N TYR A 189 -0.76 -12.09 -10.71
CA TYR A 189 -0.97 -10.81 -10.03
C TYR A 189 -1.69 -10.99 -8.70
N LEU A 190 -2.81 -11.71 -8.68
CA LEU A 190 -3.64 -11.85 -7.49
C LEU A 190 -2.90 -12.62 -6.38
N GLU A 191 -2.21 -13.68 -6.77
CA GLU A 191 -1.42 -14.54 -5.90
C GLU A 191 -0.25 -13.78 -5.25
N GLU A 192 0.48 -12.98 -6.04
CA GLU A 192 1.63 -12.21 -5.55
C GLU A 192 1.21 -11.04 -4.65
N GLN A 193 0.12 -10.34 -5.00
CA GLN A 193 -0.21 -9.07 -4.38
C GLN A 193 -1.20 -9.19 -3.21
N TRP A 194 -2.12 -10.16 -3.22
CA TRP A 194 -3.25 -10.17 -2.27
C TRP A 194 -3.48 -11.48 -1.54
N LEU A 195 -3.00 -12.61 -2.08
CA LEU A 195 -3.25 -13.94 -1.49
C LEU A 195 -2.01 -14.53 -0.78
N ARG A 196 -0.85 -13.88 -0.91
CA ARG A 196 0.41 -14.26 -0.26
C ARG A 196 1.08 -13.02 0.37
N GLY A 197 1.89 -13.22 1.41
CA GLY A 197 2.79 -12.17 1.93
C GLY A 197 2.49 -11.71 3.36
N HIS A 198 2.49 -10.41 3.61
CA HIS A 198 2.14 -9.80 4.92
C HIS A 198 0.78 -9.11 4.91
N PHE A 199 0.04 -9.40 3.86
CA PHE A 199 -1.07 -8.67 3.30
C PHE A 199 -2.02 -9.77 2.83
N TYR A 200 -2.66 -10.45 3.78
CA TYR A 200 -3.63 -11.51 3.47
C TYR A 200 -5.05 -10.93 3.50
N LEU A 201 -5.85 -11.44 2.56
CA LEU A 201 -7.27 -11.17 2.37
C LEU A 201 -8.11 -11.91 3.42
#